data_AF-A0A9D0TF37-F1
#
_entry.id   AF-A0A9D0TF37-F1
#
_cell.length_a   1.000
_cell.length_b   1.000
_cell.length_c   1.000
_cell.angle_alpha   90.00
_cell.angle_beta   90.00
_cell.angle_gamma   90.00
#
_symmetry.space_group_name_H-M   'P 1'
#
loop_
_entity.id
_entity.type
_entity.pdbx_description
1 polymer ?
#
loop_
_entity_poly.entity_id
_entity_poly.type
_entity_poly.pdbx_seq_one_letter_code
_entity_poly.pdbx_strand_id
1 'polypeptide(L)'
;MVEGEVYSFIPDASDPDNDRLTFNISNKPSWASFDVNSGALTGTPGSNDSGIYDNINIVVSDGQAGATLPSFSINVQNASSNPPPAPLPPVVSGEPVLLYSDLERGPSGSLVTVWGQNIPAGAGLTCGDQACEILSSDFDPAHPAHGRQPSRQKIVVRFNSGSGITLDGYNTLPFQLTGGQIRFVSPSDGAITLNGASSGDVVYLRGGRYTQSLSCFGASAMICGDGNSGIAVVGYPGETAVLDCSQAAAFDVASGTLSDFTLANLEMDCGGVGRAIRASRQGDRRNLRVVGNYVHDARSSNSGAFGEFSTTVDLFVLGNLVERTGVAGENNAHAIYHGGRGISDNVHISYNHIDTHLGGRAIQIFGHKEGERMTGLVIRGNHIVNSQGNAGILVSHSDAPAGLAPSDPARGWIKDALVEYNTVEGGNGSGINIKNIGVDATINNNVLIDGSRSVLIDFAKSVVASDNCMNQPISTGQSIAQSNNQANYPVCLN
;
A
#
# COMPACT_ATOMS: atom_id res chain seq x y z
N MET A 1 20.63 -15.75 2.34
CA MET A 1 20.33 -14.60 3.22
C MET A 1 19.70 -13.49 2.39
N VAL A 2 19.20 -12.43 3.01
CA VAL A 2 18.57 -11.29 2.32
C VAL A 2 19.42 -10.03 2.58
N GLU A 3 19.38 -9.06 1.68
CA GLU A 3 19.91 -7.72 1.94
C GLU A 3 19.41 -7.16 3.28
N GLY A 4 20.26 -6.45 4.03
CA GLY A 4 19.93 -5.89 5.35
C GLY A 4 20.00 -6.86 6.53
N GLU A 5 20.08 -8.17 6.30
CA GLU A 5 20.24 -9.17 7.36
C GLU A 5 21.69 -9.28 7.85
N VAL A 6 21.89 -9.46 9.16
CA VAL A 6 23.24 -9.68 9.72
C VAL A 6 23.71 -11.10 9.40
N TYR A 7 24.84 -11.21 8.71
CA TYR A 7 25.56 -12.44 8.49
C TYR A 7 26.65 -12.62 9.55
N SER A 8 26.75 -13.83 10.12
CA SER A 8 27.83 -14.21 11.04
C SER A 8 28.18 -15.68 10.87
N PHE A 9 29.44 -15.96 10.61
CA PHE A 9 30.02 -17.29 10.58
C PHE A 9 31.36 -17.27 11.33
N ILE A 10 31.54 -18.17 12.29
CA ILE A 10 32.80 -18.31 13.04
C ILE A 10 33.21 -19.78 12.94
N PRO A 11 34.37 -20.09 12.31
CA PRO A 11 34.87 -21.46 12.23
C PRO A 11 35.39 -21.91 13.60
N ASP A 12 35.23 -23.21 13.89
CA ASP A 12 35.86 -23.84 15.04
C ASP A 12 37.22 -24.42 14.62
N ALA A 13 38.27 -24.09 15.36
CA ALA A 13 39.61 -24.59 15.12
C ALA A 13 40.37 -24.71 16.44
N SER A 14 41.19 -25.75 16.57
CA SER A 14 42.05 -25.97 17.72
C SER A 14 43.43 -26.43 17.26
N ASP A 15 44.42 -26.08 18.07
CA ASP A 15 45.80 -26.53 17.88
C ASP A 15 46.19 -27.48 19.03
N PRO A 16 46.67 -28.71 18.74
CA PRO A 16 47.05 -29.67 19.79
C PRO A 16 48.19 -29.20 20.69
N ASP A 17 49.06 -28.32 20.18
CA ASP A 17 50.21 -27.77 20.89
C ASP A 17 49.91 -26.40 21.53
N ASN A 18 48.67 -25.92 21.38
CA ASN A 18 48.17 -24.60 21.80
C ASN A 18 48.93 -23.42 21.15
N ASP A 19 49.46 -23.61 19.94
CA ASP A 19 50.05 -22.55 19.16
C ASP A 19 49.00 -21.53 18.68
N ARG A 20 49.44 -20.31 18.38
CA ARG A 20 48.55 -19.24 17.95
C ARG A 20 48.06 -19.50 16.52
N LEU A 21 46.76 -19.70 16.38
CA LEU A 21 46.10 -19.81 15.08
C LEU A 21 45.92 -18.46 14.38
N THR A 22 46.18 -18.45 13.08
CA THR A 22 45.92 -17.32 12.17
C THR A 22 45.07 -17.81 11.00
N PHE A 23 44.01 -17.06 10.70
CA PHE A 23 43.06 -17.37 9.65
C PHE A 23 43.22 -16.46 8.45
N ASN A 24 42.98 -17.01 7.26
CA ASN A 24 42.93 -16.30 5.98
C ASN A 24 41.66 -16.66 5.22
N ILE A 25 41.18 -15.73 4.40
CA ILE A 25 40.00 -15.92 3.56
C ILE A 25 40.27 -15.51 2.11
N SER A 26 39.68 -16.24 1.17
CA SER A 26 39.65 -15.91 -0.25
C SER A 26 38.21 -15.81 -0.74
N ASN A 27 37.99 -15.02 -1.81
CA ASN A 27 36.67 -14.70 -2.39
C ASN A 27 35.65 -14.12 -1.41
N LYS A 28 36.12 -13.45 -0.35
CA LYS A 28 35.28 -12.76 0.63
C LYS A 28 34.41 -11.70 -0.08
N PRO A 29 33.09 -11.64 0.18
CA PRO A 29 32.26 -10.55 -0.30
C PRO A 29 32.79 -9.18 0.14
N SER A 30 32.61 -8.15 -0.70
CA SER A 30 33.05 -6.77 -0.40
C SER A 30 32.34 -6.17 0.81
N TRP A 31 31.08 -6.55 1.03
CA TRP A 31 30.25 -6.10 2.15
C TRP A 31 30.59 -6.77 3.48
N ALA A 32 31.34 -7.87 3.48
CA ALA A 32 31.67 -8.62 4.70
C ALA A 32 33.04 -8.20 5.27
N SER A 33 33.20 -8.32 6.58
CA SER A 33 34.46 -8.18 7.33
C SER A 33 34.97 -9.55 7.78
N PHE A 34 36.28 -9.69 7.92
CA PHE A 34 36.91 -10.94 8.35
C PHE A 34 37.96 -10.70 9.42
N ASP A 35 37.87 -11.39 10.55
CA ASP A 35 38.85 -11.34 11.63
C ASP A 35 39.86 -12.49 11.49
N VAL A 36 41.12 -12.14 11.26
CA VAL A 36 42.22 -13.09 11.08
C VAL A 36 42.60 -13.86 12.35
N ASN A 37 42.16 -13.43 13.54
CA ASN A 37 42.49 -14.13 14.79
C ASN A 37 41.44 -15.19 15.16
N SER A 38 40.18 -14.96 14.80
CA SER A 38 39.05 -15.85 15.13
C SER A 38 38.48 -16.58 13.92
N GLY A 39 38.84 -16.16 12.71
CA GLY A 39 38.23 -16.63 11.47
C GLY A 39 36.80 -16.12 11.25
N ALA A 40 36.32 -15.20 12.08
CA ALA A 40 34.95 -14.71 12.00
C ALA A 40 34.70 -13.92 10.70
N LEU A 41 33.75 -14.38 9.89
CA LEU A 41 33.21 -13.68 8.72
C LEU A 41 31.86 -13.06 9.10
N THR A 42 31.80 -11.72 9.18
CA THR A 42 30.62 -10.99 9.65
C THR A 42 30.29 -9.79 8.77
N GLY A 43 29.02 -9.40 8.66
CA GLY A 43 28.63 -8.19 7.94
C GLY A 43 27.16 -8.13 7.60
N THR A 44 26.73 -7.02 7.01
CA THR A 44 25.35 -6.81 6.55
C THR A 44 25.40 -6.34 5.10
N PRO A 45 24.91 -7.13 4.11
CA PRO A 45 24.87 -6.71 2.71
C PRO A 45 23.90 -5.53 2.54
N GLY A 46 24.30 -4.53 1.76
CA GLY A 46 23.48 -3.39 1.38
C GLY A 46 22.63 -3.68 0.14
N SER A 47 21.86 -2.67 -0.30
CA SER A 47 20.89 -2.76 -1.40
C SER A 47 21.49 -2.97 -2.80
N ASN A 48 22.82 -3.07 -2.91
CA ASN A 48 23.54 -3.31 -4.16
C ASN A 48 24.40 -4.59 -4.08
N ASP A 49 24.23 -5.37 -3.02
CA ASP A 49 25.04 -6.56 -2.72
C ASP A 49 24.27 -7.86 -3.02
N SER A 50 23.12 -7.80 -3.71
CA SER A 50 22.42 -8.98 -4.18
C SER A 50 23.22 -9.75 -5.23
N GLY A 51 23.21 -11.07 -5.10
CA GLY A 51 23.98 -11.97 -5.95
C GLY A 51 24.54 -13.18 -5.21
N ILE A 52 25.17 -14.06 -5.97
CA ILE A 52 25.84 -15.25 -5.45
C ILE A 52 27.34 -14.97 -5.34
N TYR A 53 27.86 -15.12 -4.13
CA TYR A 53 29.28 -15.06 -3.82
C TYR A 53 29.80 -16.48 -3.63
N ASP A 54 30.36 -17.04 -4.69
CA ASP A 54 30.81 -18.43 -4.72
C ASP A 54 32.28 -18.61 -4.31
N ASN A 55 32.63 -19.86 -3.98
CA ASN A 55 34.01 -20.29 -3.71
C ASN A 55 34.69 -19.52 -2.58
N ILE A 56 33.93 -19.11 -1.55
CA ILE A 56 34.48 -18.53 -0.33
C ILE A 56 35.22 -19.64 0.40
N ASN A 57 36.49 -19.40 0.71
CA ASN A 57 37.36 -20.41 1.31
C ASN A 57 38.15 -19.78 2.47
N ILE A 58 38.04 -20.42 3.65
CA ILE A 58 38.75 -20.05 4.88
C ILE A 58 39.79 -21.12 5.21
N VAL A 59 41.00 -20.66 5.47
CA VAL A 59 42.17 -21.48 5.84
C VAL A 59 42.69 -21.01 7.19
N VAL A 60 43.14 -21.94 8.02
CA VAL A 60 43.80 -21.66 9.31
C VAL A 60 45.21 -22.25 9.32
N SER A 61 46.15 -21.58 9.98
CA SER A 61 47.52 -22.04 10.19
C SER A 61 48.08 -21.59 11.53
N ASP A 62 48.90 -22.43 12.15
CA ASP A 62 49.72 -22.17 13.33
C ASP A 62 51.15 -21.70 12.96
N GLY A 63 51.49 -21.63 11.66
CA GLY A 63 52.83 -21.33 11.14
C GLY A 63 53.68 -22.57 10.78
N GLN A 64 53.22 -23.78 11.08
CA GLN A 64 53.89 -25.06 10.78
C GLN A 64 52.98 -25.99 9.95
N ALA A 65 51.72 -26.09 10.33
CA ALA A 65 50.65 -26.83 9.70
C ALA A 65 49.45 -25.92 9.35
N GLY A 66 48.49 -26.47 8.62
CA GLY A 66 47.27 -25.72 8.29
C GLY A 66 46.12 -26.63 7.89
N ALA A 67 44.91 -26.10 8.04
CA ALA A 67 43.67 -26.78 7.68
C ALA A 67 42.80 -25.84 6.84
N THR A 68 41.97 -26.43 5.98
CA THR A 68 41.11 -25.69 5.04
C THR A 68 39.69 -26.19 5.17
N LEU A 69 38.74 -25.27 5.29
CA LEU A 69 37.32 -25.62 5.24
C LEU A 69 36.91 -25.93 3.80
N PRO A 70 35.89 -26.79 3.60
CA PRO A 70 35.21 -26.86 2.31
C PRO A 70 34.74 -25.47 1.90
N SER A 71 35.00 -25.11 0.64
CA SER A 71 34.52 -23.84 0.11
C SER A 71 33.00 -23.79 0.13
N PHE A 72 32.44 -22.61 0.39
CA PHE A 72 30.99 -22.39 0.43
C PHE A 72 30.59 -21.15 -0.37
N SER A 73 29.29 -20.98 -0.55
CA SER A 73 28.69 -19.84 -1.24
C SER A 73 27.77 -19.07 -0.30
N ILE A 74 27.73 -17.74 -0.44
CA ILE A 74 26.68 -16.91 0.16
C ILE A 74 25.79 -16.40 -0.95
N ASN A 75 24.51 -16.78 -0.91
CA ASN A 75 23.49 -16.22 -1.78
C ASN A 75 22.77 -15.08 -1.05
N VAL A 76 22.97 -13.85 -1.52
CA VAL A 76 22.27 -12.64 -1.06
C VAL A 76 21.09 -12.39 -2.00
N GLN A 77 19.88 -12.59 -1.48
CA GLN A 77 18.64 -12.32 -2.20
C GLN A 77 18.27 -10.84 -2.05
N ASN A 78 17.79 -10.23 -3.14
CA ASN A 78 17.18 -8.90 -3.10
C ASN A 78 16.05 -8.91 -2.07
N ALA A 79 15.96 -7.86 -1.25
CA ALA A 79 14.81 -7.66 -0.38
C ALA A 79 13.49 -7.47 -1.17
N SER A 80 13.56 -7.25 -2.49
CA SER A 80 12.40 -7.07 -3.39
C SER A 80 12.15 -8.28 -4.30
N SER A 81 12.27 -9.51 -3.82
CA SER A 81 11.84 -10.69 -4.61
C SER A 81 10.33 -10.95 -4.57
N ASN A 82 9.54 -10.00 -4.07
CA ASN A 82 8.13 -9.96 -4.46
C ASN A 82 8.04 -9.59 -5.94
N PRO A 83 7.33 -10.38 -6.77
CA PRO A 83 6.84 -9.86 -8.04
C PRO A 83 6.14 -8.52 -7.75
N PRO A 84 6.34 -7.48 -8.58
CA PRO A 84 5.53 -6.27 -8.45
C PRO A 84 4.06 -6.72 -8.39
N PRO A 85 3.26 -6.17 -7.46
CA PRO A 85 1.87 -6.58 -7.30
C PRO A 85 1.19 -6.57 -8.66
N ALA A 86 0.42 -7.63 -8.94
CA ALA A 86 -0.25 -7.76 -10.23
C ALA A 86 -0.99 -6.45 -10.53
N PRO A 87 -0.93 -5.93 -11.77
CA PRO A 87 -1.68 -4.74 -12.13
C PRO A 87 -3.13 -4.92 -11.70
N LEU A 88 -3.71 -3.91 -11.06
CA LEU A 88 -5.12 -3.97 -10.72
C LEU A 88 -5.91 -4.29 -12.00
N PRO A 89 -6.91 -5.18 -11.94
CA PRO A 89 -7.67 -5.54 -13.11
C PRO A 89 -8.41 -4.31 -13.66
N PRO A 90 -8.59 -4.20 -14.98
CA PRO A 90 -9.38 -3.13 -15.57
C PRO A 90 -10.84 -3.26 -15.10
N VAL A 91 -11.48 -2.13 -14.81
CA VAL A 91 -12.92 -2.10 -14.57
C VAL A 91 -13.60 -2.16 -15.95
N VAL A 92 -13.79 -3.37 -16.47
CA VAL A 92 -14.53 -3.58 -17.71
C VAL A 92 -16.01 -3.63 -17.37
N SER A 93 -16.80 -2.74 -17.98
CA SER A 93 -18.25 -2.70 -17.76
C SER A 93 -18.90 -4.04 -18.16
N GLY A 94 -19.63 -4.65 -17.22
CA GLY A 94 -20.50 -5.81 -17.46
C GLY A 94 -19.85 -7.19 -17.32
N GLU A 95 -18.52 -7.32 -17.34
CA GLU A 95 -17.85 -8.61 -17.18
C GLU A 95 -17.59 -8.96 -15.70
N PRO A 96 -17.68 -10.25 -15.30
CA PRO A 96 -17.20 -10.73 -14.01
C PRO A 96 -15.71 -10.44 -13.78
N VAL A 97 -15.37 -9.92 -12.60
CA VAL A 97 -13.98 -9.60 -12.26
C VAL A 97 -13.73 -9.65 -10.76
N LEU A 98 -12.60 -10.23 -10.36
CA LEU A 98 -12.04 -10.08 -9.01
C LEU A 98 -11.28 -8.75 -8.96
N LEU A 99 -11.57 -7.87 -8.01
CA LEU A 99 -10.98 -6.53 -7.96
C LEU A 99 -9.73 -6.46 -7.06
N TYR A 100 -9.84 -6.99 -5.84
CA TYR A 100 -8.77 -7.00 -4.84
C TYR A 100 -9.07 -8.00 -3.71
N SER A 101 -8.07 -8.33 -2.90
CA SER A 101 -8.18 -9.16 -1.70
C SER A 101 -7.56 -8.47 -0.48
N ASP A 102 -7.94 -8.88 0.72
CA ASP A 102 -7.41 -8.30 1.97
C ASP A 102 -5.99 -8.77 2.21
N LEU A 103 -5.65 -9.99 1.78
CA LEU A 103 -4.35 -10.61 1.87
C LEU A 103 -3.85 -11.02 0.48
N GLU A 104 -2.56 -10.81 0.26
CA GLU A 104 -1.81 -11.36 -0.89
C GLU A 104 -0.83 -12.45 -0.45
N ARG A 105 -0.71 -12.66 0.86
CA ARG A 105 0.11 -13.71 1.46
C ARG A 105 -0.38 -14.07 2.85
N GLY A 106 -0.01 -15.25 3.32
CA GLY A 106 -0.26 -15.69 4.68
C GLY A 106 0.05 -17.18 4.89
N PRO A 107 0.05 -17.65 6.14
CA PRO A 107 0.24 -19.06 6.46
C PRO A 107 -0.95 -19.91 6.01
N SER A 108 -0.73 -21.21 5.87
CA SER A 108 -1.82 -22.17 5.59
C SER A 108 -2.95 -22.02 6.62
N GLY A 109 -4.19 -22.02 6.14
CA GLY A 109 -5.39 -21.78 6.92
C GLY A 109 -5.85 -20.32 6.93
N SER A 110 -5.10 -19.40 6.31
CA SER A 110 -5.49 -17.98 6.23
C SER A 110 -6.86 -17.83 5.58
N LEU A 111 -7.69 -16.99 6.20
CA LEU A 111 -8.97 -16.54 5.67
C LEU A 111 -8.74 -15.26 4.86
N VAL A 112 -8.99 -15.35 3.56
CA VAL A 112 -8.80 -14.25 2.61
C VAL A 112 -10.18 -13.74 2.19
N THR A 113 -10.42 -12.47 2.46
CA THR A 113 -11.56 -11.77 1.89
C THR A 113 -11.23 -11.30 0.48
N VAL A 114 -12.09 -11.64 -0.47
CA VAL A 114 -11.98 -11.28 -1.88
C VAL A 114 -13.16 -10.39 -2.26
N TRP A 115 -12.87 -9.28 -2.94
CA TRP A 115 -13.88 -8.41 -3.51
C TRP A 115 -13.87 -8.51 -5.02
N GLY A 116 -15.06 -8.48 -5.61
CA GLY A 116 -15.24 -8.43 -7.05
C GLY A 116 -16.53 -7.76 -7.47
N GLN A 117 -16.80 -7.84 -8.76
CA GLN A 117 -17.97 -7.25 -9.40
C GLN A 117 -18.51 -8.22 -10.45
N ASN A 118 -19.84 -8.25 -10.61
CA ASN A 118 -20.56 -9.07 -11.59
C ASN A 118 -20.27 -10.58 -11.52
N ILE A 119 -19.75 -11.10 -10.41
CA ILE A 119 -19.49 -12.52 -10.19
C ILE A 119 -20.82 -13.28 -10.16
N PRO A 120 -21.06 -14.22 -11.10
CA PRO A 120 -22.28 -15.02 -11.10
C PRO A 120 -22.39 -15.93 -9.87
N ALA A 121 -23.61 -16.24 -9.45
CA ALA A 121 -23.83 -17.29 -8.46
C ALA A 121 -23.28 -18.63 -8.97
N GLY A 122 -22.47 -19.30 -8.15
CA GLY A 122 -21.82 -20.56 -8.52
C GLY A 122 -20.64 -20.42 -9.49
N ALA A 123 -20.11 -19.20 -9.70
CA ALA A 123 -18.86 -19.03 -10.44
C ALA A 123 -17.74 -19.85 -9.79
N GLY A 124 -16.97 -20.57 -10.62
CA GLY A 124 -15.83 -21.36 -10.17
C GLY A 124 -14.70 -20.46 -9.69
N LEU A 125 -14.32 -20.63 -8.42
CA LEU A 125 -13.10 -20.05 -7.88
C LEU A 125 -12.07 -21.16 -7.64
N THR A 126 -10.89 -20.99 -8.22
CA THR A 126 -9.76 -21.90 -8.05
C THR A 126 -8.63 -21.21 -7.28
N CYS A 127 -8.03 -21.96 -6.36
CA CYS A 127 -6.94 -21.57 -5.48
C CYS A 127 -5.70 -22.35 -5.93
N GLY A 128 -4.93 -21.79 -6.86
CA GLY A 128 -4.02 -22.57 -7.71
C GLY A 128 -4.79 -23.59 -8.56
N ASP A 129 -4.37 -24.85 -8.55
CA ASP A 129 -4.98 -25.92 -9.35
C ASP A 129 -6.17 -26.62 -8.65
N GLN A 130 -6.65 -26.10 -7.52
CA GLN A 130 -7.69 -26.72 -6.69
C GLN A 130 -8.90 -25.79 -6.55
N ALA A 131 -10.08 -26.35 -6.31
CA ALA A 131 -11.24 -25.53 -5.94
C ALA A 131 -10.99 -24.84 -4.59
N CYS A 132 -11.29 -23.54 -4.52
CA CYS A 132 -11.18 -22.78 -3.27
C CYS A 132 -12.19 -23.29 -2.22
N GLU A 133 -11.78 -23.34 -0.95
CA GLU A 133 -12.72 -23.54 0.17
C GLU A 133 -13.44 -22.23 0.46
N ILE A 134 -14.63 -22.06 -0.11
CA ILE A 134 -15.47 -20.87 0.09
C ILE A 134 -16.25 -21.00 1.40
N LEU A 135 -16.06 -20.04 2.31
CA LEU A 135 -16.65 -20.06 3.66
C LEU A 135 -17.90 -19.18 3.81
N SER A 136 -18.15 -18.25 2.89
CA SER A 136 -19.32 -17.38 2.92
C SER A 136 -20.18 -17.59 1.68
N SER A 137 -21.49 -17.75 1.86
CA SER A 137 -22.46 -17.84 0.76
C SER A 137 -22.84 -16.48 0.18
N ASP A 138 -22.62 -15.41 0.94
CA ASP A 138 -23.24 -14.14 0.66
C ASP A 138 -22.25 -13.20 -0.03
N PHE A 139 -22.61 -12.86 -1.26
CA PHE A 139 -22.36 -11.56 -1.88
C PHE A 139 -22.99 -10.44 -1.04
N ASP A 140 -22.59 -10.34 0.22
CA ASP A 140 -23.12 -9.40 1.20
C ASP A 140 -22.99 -8.01 0.58
N PRO A 141 -24.08 -7.21 0.49
CA PRO A 141 -23.90 -5.77 0.35
C PRO A 141 -23.08 -5.44 1.57
N ALA A 142 -21.79 -5.17 1.37
CA ALA A 142 -20.83 -4.91 2.42
C ALA A 142 -21.49 -4.04 3.50
N HIS A 143 -21.11 -4.19 4.80
CA HIS A 143 -21.55 -3.42 6.00
C HIS A 143 -22.83 -2.56 5.84
N PRO A 144 -23.78 -2.47 6.79
CA PRO A 144 -24.98 -1.62 6.62
C PRO A 144 -24.77 -0.18 6.04
N ALA A 145 -23.59 0.43 6.23
CA ALA A 145 -23.11 1.64 5.54
C ALA A 145 -22.58 1.46 4.08
N HIS A 146 -21.88 0.36 3.77
CA HIS A 146 -21.43 -0.03 2.44
C HIS A 146 -22.58 -0.48 1.49
N GLY A 147 -23.82 -0.66 1.98
CA GLY A 147 -25.03 -0.89 1.16
C GLY A 147 -25.40 0.24 0.18
N ARG A 148 -24.57 1.29 0.08
CA ARG A 148 -24.63 2.38 -0.90
C ARG A 148 -23.60 2.23 -2.04
N GLN A 149 -22.75 1.20 -2.00
CA GLN A 149 -21.83 0.84 -3.08
C GLN A 149 -22.62 0.12 -4.19
N PRO A 150 -22.65 0.61 -5.44
CA PRO A 150 -23.26 -0.13 -6.52
C PRO A 150 -22.45 -1.41 -6.79
N SER A 151 -23.08 -2.58 -6.61
CA SER A 151 -22.70 -3.89 -7.21
C SER A 151 -21.45 -4.64 -6.71
N ARG A 152 -20.80 -4.25 -5.61
CA ARG A 152 -19.64 -5.01 -5.12
C ARG A 152 -20.02 -6.24 -4.32
N GLN A 153 -19.27 -7.30 -4.57
CA GLN A 153 -19.46 -8.64 -4.07
C GLN A 153 -18.26 -9.03 -3.20
N LYS A 154 -18.50 -9.64 -2.04
CA LYS A 154 -17.48 -10.12 -1.12
C LYS A 154 -17.58 -11.64 -0.95
N ILE A 155 -16.44 -12.33 -0.94
CA ILE A 155 -16.35 -13.78 -0.71
C ILE A 155 -15.20 -14.02 0.27
N VAL A 156 -15.37 -14.95 1.21
CA VAL A 156 -14.29 -15.41 2.10
C VAL A 156 -13.82 -16.78 1.66
N VAL A 157 -12.51 -16.89 1.42
CA VAL A 157 -11.85 -18.14 1.01
C VAL A 157 -10.85 -18.55 2.09
N ARG A 158 -10.84 -19.84 2.45
CA ARG A 158 -9.75 -20.40 3.24
C ARG A 158 -8.65 -20.93 2.33
N PHE A 159 -7.42 -20.51 2.59
CA PHE A 159 -6.26 -20.89 1.81
C PHE A 159 -5.41 -21.93 2.54
N ASN A 160 -5.50 -23.19 2.12
CA ASN A 160 -4.72 -24.31 2.70
C ASN A 160 -3.56 -24.77 1.81
N SER A 161 -3.67 -24.56 0.49
CA SER A 161 -2.70 -25.01 -0.51
C SER A 161 -2.85 -24.17 -1.79
N GLY A 162 -1.82 -24.16 -2.65
CA GLY A 162 -1.85 -23.48 -3.95
C GLY A 162 -1.37 -22.03 -3.89
N SER A 163 -1.56 -21.31 -4.99
CA SER A 163 -1.20 -19.89 -5.12
C SER A 163 -2.18 -19.18 -6.03
N GLY A 164 -2.57 -17.96 -5.64
CA GLY A 164 -3.50 -17.13 -6.38
C GLY A 164 -4.96 -17.59 -6.28
N ILE A 165 -5.87 -16.64 -6.45
CA ILE A 165 -7.32 -16.84 -6.47
C ILE A 165 -7.79 -16.50 -7.88
N THR A 166 -8.18 -17.52 -8.63
CA THR A 166 -8.62 -17.40 -10.03
C THR A 166 -10.13 -17.49 -10.10
N LEU A 167 -10.72 -16.52 -10.79
CA LEU A 167 -12.08 -16.62 -11.31
C LEU A 167 -12.00 -17.22 -12.72
N ASP A 168 -12.52 -18.43 -12.88
CA ASP A 168 -12.30 -19.23 -14.09
C ASP A 168 -12.77 -18.50 -15.37
N GLY A 169 -11.85 -18.34 -16.33
CA GLY A 169 -12.12 -17.64 -17.59
C GLY A 169 -12.03 -16.11 -17.52
N TYR A 170 -11.73 -15.55 -16.35
CA TYR A 170 -11.63 -14.11 -16.12
C TYR A 170 -10.21 -13.75 -15.65
N ASN A 171 -10.03 -13.46 -14.37
CA ASN A 171 -8.75 -12.98 -13.83
C ASN A 171 -8.34 -13.68 -12.54
N THR A 172 -7.06 -13.55 -12.22
CA THR A 172 -6.45 -14.10 -11.01
C THR A 172 -5.96 -12.97 -10.12
N LEU A 173 -6.28 -13.02 -8.84
CA LEU A 173 -5.65 -12.21 -7.81
C LEU A 173 -4.47 -12.99 -7.20
N PRO A 174 -3.34 -12.31 -6.87
CA PRO A 174 -2.21 -12.98 -6.26
C PRO A 174 -2.52 -13.41 -4.83
N PHE A 175 -2.08 -14.61 -4.47
CA PHE A 175 -1.99 -15.08 -3.09
C PHE A 175 -0.81 -16.03 -2.97
N GLN A 176 0.03 -15.84 -1.96
CA GLN A 176 1.19 -16.68 -1.71
C GLN A 176 1.13 -17.28 -0.31
N LEU A 177 1.25 -18.61 -0.22
CA LEU A 177 1.48 -19.26 1.06
C LEU A 177 2.89 -18.92 1.56
N THR A 178 2.94 -18.38 2.78
CA THR A 178 4.19 -18.05 3.47
C THR A 178 4.33 -18.89 4.74
N GLY A 179 5.51 -18.82 5.37
CA GLY A 179 5.62 -19.20 6.78
C GLY A 179 4.82 -18.26 7.68
N GLY A 180 4.88 -18.50 8.98
CA GLY A 180 4.18 -17.70 10.00
C GLY A 180 3.05 -18.45 10.68
N GLN A 181 2.30 -17.73 11.51
CA GLN A 181 1.22 -18.25 12.34
C GLN A 181 -0.06 -17.42 12.18
N ILE A 182 -1.19 -18.10 12.34
CA ILE A 182 -2.48 -17.43 12.49
C ILE A 182 -2.67 -17.12 13.97
N ARG A 183 -2.93 -15.86 14.28
CA ARG A 183 -3.19 -15.39 15.64
C ARG A 183 -4.58 -14.80 15.73
N PHE A 184 -5.19 -14.93 16.90
CA PHE A 184 -6.46 -14.28 17.21
C PHE A 184 -6.25 -13.36 18.40
N VAL A 185 -6.77 -12.14 18.31
CA VAL A 185 -6.75 -11.16 19.40
C VAL A 185 -8.17 -10.69 19.64
N SER A 186 -8.62 -10.71 20.88
CA SER A 186 -9.93 -10.22 21.32
C SER A 186 -9.78 -8.97 22.17
N PRO A 187 -10.83 -8.12 22.31
CA PRO A 187 -10.75 -6.93 23.15
C PRO A 187 -10.39 -7.22 24.62
N SER A 188 -10.75 -8.40 25.12
CA SER A 188 -10.43 -8.87 26.48
C SER A 188 -8.93 -9.08 26.72
N ASP A 189 -8.14 -9.25 25.66
CA ASP A 189 -6.70 -9.50 25.76
C ASP A 189 -5.91 -8.23 26.12
N GLY A 190 -6.59 -7.07 26.14
CA GLY A 190 -6.02 -5.80 26.54
C GLY A 190 -5.42 -5.04 25.35
N ALA A 191 -4.15 -4.68 25.45
CA ALA A 191 -3.46 -3.95 24.39
C ALA A 191 -3.35 -4.81 23.14
N ILE A 192 -3.61 -4.24 21.95
CA ILE A 192 -3.23 -4.90 20.69
C ILE A 192 -1.71 -4.73 20.53
N THR A 193 -0.97 -5.44 21.37
CA THR A 193 0.46 -5.47 21.31
C THR A 193 0.85 -6.55 20.31
N LEU A 194 1.38 -6.13 19.16
CA LEU A 194 2.04 -7.03 18.19
C LEU A 194 3.32 -7.68 18.77
N ASN A 195 3.51 -7.66 20.11
CA ASN A 195 4.64 -8.16 20.90
C ASN A 195 4.98 -9.63 20.68
N GLY A 196 4.07 -10.42 20.10
CA GLY A 196 4.34 -11.79 19.70
C GLY A 196 4.29 -12.05 18.20
N ALA A 197 3.90 -11.08 17.37
CA ALA A 197 3.77 -11.29 15.92
C ALA A 197 5.16 -11.25 15.26
N SER A 198 5.41 -12.21 14.38
CA SER A 198 6.62 -12.32 13.57
C SER A 198 6.30 -12.16 12.08
N SER A 199 7.31 -11.95 11.25
CA SER A 199 7.13 -11.92 9.80
C SER A 199 6.45 -13.22 9.32
N GLY A 200 5.46 -13.08 8.43
CA GLY A 200 4.56 -14.13 7.97
C GLY A 200 3.28 -14.28 8.78
N ASP A 201 3.16 -13.67 9.98
CA ASP A 201 1.98 -13.83 10.81
C ASP A 201 0.77 -13.07 10.25
N VAL A 202 -0.40 -13.71 10.35
CA VAL A 202 -1.71 -13.07 10.13
C VAL A 202 -2.42 -13.00 11.48
N VAL A 203 -2.69 -11.78 11.93
CA VAL A 203 -3.35 -11.46 13.18
C VAL A 203 -4.80 -11.08 12.91
N TYR A 204 -5.73 -11.98 13.23
CA TYR A 204 -7.16 -11.70 13.16
C TYR A 204 -7.67 -11.04 14.44
N LEU A 205 -8.23 -9.85 14.31
CA LEU A 205 -8.95 -9.18 15.39
C LEU A 205 -10.40 -9.69 15.44
N ARG A 206 -10.80 -10.21 16.59
CA ARG A 206 -12.17 -10.68 16.86
C ARG A 206 -13.11 -9.50 17.10
N GLY A 207 -14.41 -9.77 17.02
CA GLY A 207 -15.44 -8.75 17.16
C GLY A 207 -15.39 -8.02 18.51
N GLY A 208 -15.58 -6.71 18.46
CA GLY A 208 -15.66 -5.81 19.61
C GLY A 208 -14.78 -4.57 19.47
N ARG A 209 -14.78 -3.73 20.52
CA ARG A 209 -14.12 -2.41 20.51
C ARG A 209 -12.77 -2.46 21.22
N TYR A 210 -11.72 -2.00 20.53
CA TYR A 210 -10.36 -1.89 21.01
C TYR A 210 -10.04 -0.41 21.27
N THR A 211 -9.73 -0.07 22.51
CA THR A 211 -9.51 1.32 22.94
C THR A 211 -8.05 1.76 22.86
N GLN A 212 -7.16 0.87 22.46
CA GLN A 212 -5.72 1.14 22.34
C GLN A 212 -5.34 1.17 20.86
N SER A 213 -4.54 2.17 20.49
CA SER A 213 -3.98 2.26 19.14
C SER A 213 -3.14 1.03 18.80
N LEU A 214 -3.25 0.56 17.56
CA LEU A 214 -2.24 -0.31 16.97
C LEU A 214 -0.93 0.48 16.92
N SER A 215 -0.01 0.16 17.82
CA SER A 215 1.33 0.74 17.82
C SER A 215 2.36 -0.38 17.69
N CYS A 216 3.25 -0.25 16.70
CA CYS A 216 4.45 -1.07 16.59
C CYS A 216 5.48 -0.58 17.65
N PHE A 217 5.21 -0.84 18.95
CA PHE A 217 6.20 -0.87 20.06
C PHE A 217 6.87 0.42 20.55
N GLY A 218 6.40 1.63 20.25
CA GLY A 218 7.00 2.84 20.85
C GLY A 218 8.51 3.03 20.61
N ALA A 219 9.11 2.31 19.64
CA ALA A 219 10.55 2.29 19.38
C ALA A 219 10.87 3.08 18.10
N SER A 220 11.94 3.87 18.16
CA SER A 220 12.37 4.83 17.15
C SER A 220 13.00 4.23 15.89
N ALA A 221 12.78 2.95 15.58
CA ALA A 221 13.16 2.32 14.33
C ALA A 221 12.26 1.09 14.13
N MET A 222 11.41 1.13 13.11
CA MET A 222 10.39 0.11 12.86
C MET A 222 10.85 -0.82 11.73
N ILE A 223 10.65 -2.13 11.92
CA ILE A 223 10.66 -3.17 10.89
C ILE A 223 9.45 -4.05 11.27
N CYS A 224 8.27 -3.76 10.71
CA CYS A 224 7.09 -4.64 10.86
C CYS A 224 7.00 -5.53 9.62
N GLY A 225 7.98 -6.43 9.44
CA GLY A 225 8.15 -7.33 8.28
C GLY A 225 9.60 -7.43 7.81
N ASP A 226 10.08 -8.62 7.41
CA ASP A 226 11.48 -8.90 7.00
C ASP A 226 11.77 -8.66 5.51
N GLY A 227 10.92 -7.94 4.79
CA GLY A 227 11.03 -7.79 3.32
C GLY A 227 10.40 -8.93 2.51
N ASN A 228 10.04 -10.06 3.14
CA ASN A 228 9.57 -11.25 2.43
C ASN A 228 8.19 -11.77 2.90
N SER A 229 7.91 -11.78 4.20
CA SER A 229 6.71 -12.44 4.75
C SER A 229 5.68 -11.49 5.38
N GLY A 230 6.11 -10.31 5.83
CA GLY A 230 5.22 -9.23 6.30
C GLY A 230 4.39 -9.53 7.55
N ILE A 231 3.64 -8.55 8.08
CA ILE A 231 2.63 -8.79 9.12
C ILE A 231 1.29 -8.27 8.62
N ALA A 232 0.25 -9.08 8.76
CA ALA A 232 -1.12 -8.65 8.46
C ALA A 232 -1.94 -8.53 9.75
N VAL A 233 -2.64 -7.41 9.91
CA VAL A 233 -3.66 -7.21 10.95
C VAL A 233 -5.00 -7.06 10.24
N VAL A 234 -5.88 -8.04 10.45
CA VAL A 234 -7.13 -8.17 9.68
C VAL A 234 -8.31 -8.34 10.63
N GLY A 235 -9.45 -7.71 10.36
CA GLY A 235 -10.69 -8.05 11.06
C GLY A 235 -11.13 -9.48 10.72
N TYR A 236 -11.52 -10.26 11.73
CA TYR A 236 -11.98 -11.63 11.50
C TYR A 236 -13.24 -11.62 10.63
N PRO A 237 -13.28 -12.38 9.52
CA PRO A 237 -14.43 -12.35 8.61
C PRO A 237 -15.75 -12.72 9.30
N GLY A 238 -16.79 -11.90 9.08
CA GLY A 238 -18.10 -12.07 9.71
C GLY A 238 -18.24 -11.41 11.09
N GLU A 239 -17.18 -10.79 11.61
CA GLU A 239 -17.18 -10.04 12.86
C GLU A 239 -16.79 -8.57 12.62
N THR A 240 -17.19 -7.68 13.53
CA THR A 240 -16.82 -6.26 13.48
C THR A 240 -15.81 -5.95 14.58
N ALA A 241 -14.54 -5.78 14.19
CA ALA A 241 -13.48 -5.29 15.06
C ALA A 241 -13.36 -3.76 14.90
N VAL A 242 -13.69 -3.02 15.97
CA VAL A 242 -13.69 -1.55 15.99
C VAL A 242 -12.44 -1.05 16.70
N LEU A 243 -11.59 -0.32 16.00
CA LEU A 243 -10.48 0.42 16.58
C LEU A 243 -10.96 1.82 16.96
N ASP A 244 -10.85 2.17 18.24
CA ASP A 244 -11.15 3.52 18.71
C ASP A 244 -10.00 4.47 18.36
N CYS A 245 -10.29 5.48 17.54
CA CYS A 245 -9.35 6.55 17.21
C CYS A 245 -9.76 7.93 17.74
N SER A 246 -10.62 7.98 18.76
CA SER A 246 -11.11 9.24 19.33
C SER A 246 -10.06 10.01 20.13
N GLN A 247 -8.97 9.36 20.56
CA GLN A 247 -7.90 10.02 21.34
C GLN A 247 -6.57 10.07 20.59
N ALA A 248 -6.32 9.09 19.71
CA ALA A 248 -5.11 8.95 18.92
C ALA A 248 -5.46 8.21 17.62
N ALA A 249 -4.56 8.20 16.63
CA ALA A 249 -4.82 7.43 15.43
C ALA A 249 -4.90 5.92 15.75
N ALA A 250 -5.80 5.21 15.05
CA ALA A 250 -5.97 3.77 15.19
C ALA A 250 -4.68 3.04 14.78
N PHE A 251 -3.97 3.57 13.78
CA PHE A 251 -2.64 3.14 13.38
C PHE A 251 -1.76 4.36 13.12
N ASP A 252 -0.64 4.50 13.85
CA ASP A 252 0.32 5.61 13.67
C ASP A 252 1.76 5.10 13.54
N VAL A 253 2.34 5.33 12.37
CA VAL A 253 3.77 5.19 12.10
C VAL A 253 4.31 6.57 11.74
N ALA A 254 4.91 7.22 12.73
CA ALA A 254 5.39 8.60 12.63
C ALA A 254 6.88 8.74 12.25
N SER A 255 7.65 7.64 12.19
CA SER A 255 9.06 7.59 11.77
C SER A 255 9.53 6.14 11.61
N GLY A 256 10.56 5.89 10.80
CA GLY A 256 11.16 4.56 10.61
C GLY A 256 10.69 3.85 9.33
N THR A 257 11.22 2.65 9.09
CA THR A 257 10.87 1.82 7.93
C THR A 257 9.59 1.06 8.20
N LEU A 258 8.69 0.97 7.22
CA LEU A 258 7.52 0.09 7.30
C LEU A 258 7.43 -0.68 6.00
N SER A 259 7.71 -1.98 6.04
CA SER A 259 7.70 -2.83 4.85
C SER A 259 6.82 -4.04 5.07
N ASP A 260 6.06 -4.44 4.05
CA ASP A 260 5.24 -5.66 4.02
C ASP A 260 4.19 -5.69 5.14
N PHE A 261 3.40 -4.62 5.25
CA PHE A 261 2.36 -4.51 6.28
C PHE A 261 0.97 -4.39 5.66
N THR A 262 0.04 -5.20 6.16
CA THR A 262 -1.37 -5.17 5.75
C THR A 262 -2.26 -4.78 6.92
N LEU A 263 -3.15 -3.81 6.70
CA LEU A 263 -4.22 -3.42 7.60
C LEU A 263 -5.56 -3.52 6.87
N ALA A 264 -6.39 -4.48 7.24
CA ALA A 264 -7.57 -4.79 6.42
C ALA A 264 -8.83 -5.21 7.19
N ASN A 265 -10.01 -4.97 6.61
CA ASN A 265 -11.31 -5.38 7.17
C ASN A 265 -11.58 -4.87 8.60
N LEU A 266 -11.09 -3.68 8.96
CA LEU A 266 -11.30 -3.10 10.29
C LEU A 266 -12.26 -1.91 10.23
N GLU A 267 -13.01 -1.70 11.30
CA GLU A 267 -13.73 -0.45 11.53
C GLU A 267 -12.87 0.48 12.39
N MET A 268 -12.83 1.77 12.05
CA MET A 268 -12.09 2.80 12.78
C MET A 268 -13.03 3.97 13.06
N ASP A 269 -13.40 4.10 14.34
CA ASP A 269 -14.30 5.13 14.85
C ASP A 269 -13.50 6.22 15.56
N CYS A 270 -13.38 7.39 14.93
CA CYS A 270 -12.55 8.48 15.47
C CYS A 270 -13.34 9.51 16.30
N GLY A 271 -14.63 9.25 16.59
CA GLY A 271 -15.39 10.05 17.57
C GLY A 271 -15.48 11.55 17.29
N GLY A 272 -15.25 12.00 16.05
CA GLY A 272 -15.30 13.41 15.65
C GLY A 272 -13.99 14.18 15.80
N VAL A 273 -12.86 13.52 16.07
CA VAL A 273 -11.54 14.17 16.19
C VAL A 273 -10.45 13.34 15.50
N GLY A 274 -9.30 13.96 15.23
CA GLY A 274 -8.11 13.22 14.82
C GLY A 274 -8.18 12.59 13.42
N ARG A 275 -7.35 11.56 13.22
CA ARG A 275 -7.15 10.80 11.98
C ARG A 275 -7.14 9.32 12.30
N ALA A 276 -7.48 8.45 11.35
CA ALA A 276 -7.54 7.02 11.58
C ALA A 276 -6.17 6.34 11.37
N ILE A 277 -5.53 6.64 10.24
CA ILE A 277 -4.28 5.99 9.82
C ILE A 277 -3.23 7.05 9.56
N ARG A 278 -2.00 6.81 10.01
CA ARG A 278 -0.84 7.63 9.68
C ARG A 278 0.37 6.77 9.36
N ALA A 279 1.01 7.04 8.24
CA ALA A 279 2.25 6.36 7.82
C ALA A 279 3.25 7.37 7.25
N SER A 280 3.69 8.30 8.10
CA SER A 280 4.36 9.54 7.71
C SER A 280 5.79 9.68 8.27
N ARG A 281 6.60 10.54 7.64
CA ARG A 281 7.95 11.03 8.01
C ARG A 281 9.10 10.01 7.93
N GLN A 282 10.17 10.40 7.24
CA GLN A 282 11.52 9.81 7.19
C GLN A 282 11.62 8.28 7.42
N GLY A 283 11.84 7.57 6.32
CA GLY A 283 12.01 6.11 6.26
C GLY A 283 11.41 5.56 4.98
N ASP A 284 11.91 4.43 4.50
CA ASP A 284 11.36 3.74 3.33
C ASP A 284 10.06 3.02 3.72
N ARG A 285 9.02 3.16 2.90
CA ARG A 285 7.80 2.37 3.03
C ARG A 285 7.64 1.49 1.81
N ARG A 286 7.49 0.18 2.01
CA ARG A 286 7.39 -0.78 0.91
C ARG A 286 6.23 -1.73 1.13
N ASN A 287 5.49 -2.05 0.07
CA ASN A 287 4.44 -3.07 0.10
C ASN A 287 3.43 -2.86 1.26
N LEU A 288 2.82 -1.67 1.30
CA LEU A 288 1.82 -1.31 2.30
C LEU A 288 0.42 -1.51 1.75
N ARG A 289 -0.42 -2.24 2.46
CA ARG A 289 -1.78 -2.54 2.03
C ARG A 289 -2.77 -2.08 3.09
N VAL A 290 -3.66 -1.18 2.70
CA VAL A 290 -4.75 -0.66 3.53
C VAL A 290 -6.06 -0.96 2.81
N VAL A 291 -6.71 -2.06 3.19
CA VAL A 291 -7.70 -2.72 2.33
C VAL A 291 -9.03 -2.96 3.02
N GLY A 292 -10.14 -2.49 2.43
CA GLY A 292 -11.48 -2.83 2.89
C GLY A 292 -11.81 -2.37 4.31
N ASN A 293 -11.14 -1.32 4.81
CA ASN A 293 -11.44 -0.74 6.11
C ASN A 293 -12.63 0.21 6.03
N TYR A 294 -13.38 0.35 7.12
CA TYR A 294 -14.41 1.36 7.31
C TYR A 294 -13.90 2.43 8.28
N VAL A 295 -13.62 3.61 7.78
CA VAL A 295 -13.15 4.76 8.56
C VAL A 295 -14.24 5.80 8.64
N HIS A 296 -14.59 6.23 9.85
CA HIS A 296 -15.57 7.29 10.00
C HIS A 296 -15.32 8.25 11.15
N ASP A 297 -15.94 9.43 11.02
CA ASP A 297 -15.91 10.50 12.01
C ASP A 297 -14.48 11.01 12.34
N ALA A 298 -13.55 10.84 11.40
CA ALA A 298 -12.20 11.39 11.44
C ALA A 298 -12.18 12.87 10.99
N ARG A 299 -12.45 13.79 11.92
CA ARG A 299 -12.60 15.24 11.64
C ARG A 299 -11.38 16.06 12.04
N SER A 300 -10.23 15.81 11.39
CA SER A 300 -9.05 16.66 11.51
C SER A 300 -9.10 17.85 10.56
N SER A 301 -8.69 19.04 11.02
CA SER A 301 -8.53 20.25 10.20
C SER A 301 -7.23 20.30 9.39
N ASN A 302 -6.22 19.48 9.75
CA ASN A 302 -4.88 19.57 9.18
C ASN A 302 -4.26 18.21 8.84
N SER A 303 -5.09 17.19 8.62
CA SER A 303 -4.65 15.87 8.20
C SER A 303 -5.75 15.13 7.45
N GLY A 304 -5.33 14.21 6.59
CA GLY A 304 -6.20 13.17 6.04
C GLY A 304 -6.76 12.25 7.13
N ALA A 305 -7.94 11.66 6.91
CA ALA A 305 -8.41 10.50 7.67
C ALA A 305 -7.42 9.32 7.51
N PHE A 306 -6.93 9.13 6.27
CA PHE A 306 -5.71 8.41 5.94
C PHE A 306 -4.60 9.46 5.77
N GLY A 307 -3.94 9.78 6.89
CA GLY A 307 -3.07 10.94 7.07
C GLY A 307 -1.59 10.70 6.77
N GLU A 308 -1.14 11.31 5.68
CA GLU A 308 0.22 11.36 5.11
C GLU A 308 0.92 10.02 4.97
N PHE A 309 0.69 9.38 3.82
CA PHE A 309 1.67 8.49 3.20
C PHE A 309 2.78 9.33 2.55
N SER A 310 4.04 8.93 2.70
CA SER A 310 5.19 9.62 2.06
C SER A 310 6.36 8.67 1.84
N THR A 311 7.07 8.76 0.71
CA THR A 311 8.22 7.89 0.39
C THR A 311 7.82 6.41 0.35
N THR A 312 6.83 6.11 -0.50
CA THR A 312 6.19 4.79 -0.59
C THR A 312 6.46 4.12 -1.91
N VAL A 313 6.95 2.90 -1.88
CA VAL A 313 6.99 1.99 -3.02
C VAL A 313 5.94 0.92 -2.76
N ASP A 314 5.08 0.60 -3.74
CA ASP A 314 4.04 -0.42 -3.58
C ASP A 314 3.04 -0.09 -2.44
N LEU A 315 2.31 1.03 -2.57
CA LEU A 315 1.23 1.39 -1.64
C LEU A 315 -0.13 1.09 -2.26
N PHE A 316 -0.97 0.34 -1.56
CA PHE A 316 -2.30 -0.05 -2.00
C PHE A 316 -3.35 0.38 -0.98
N VAL A 317 -4.09 1.44 -1.30
CA VAL A 317 -5.27 1.89 -0.54
C VAL A 317 -6.50 1.44 -1.32
N LEU A 318 -7.01 0.26 -0.99
CA LEU A 318 -7.99 -0.45 -1.82
C LEU A 318 -9.33 -0.63 -1.10
N GLY A 319 -10.42 -0.25 -1.74
CA GLY A 319 -11.73 -0.73 -1.29
C GLY A 319 -12.24 -0.18 0.04
N ASN A 320 -11.62 0.87 0.59
CA ASN A 320 -11.99 1.40 1.91
C ASN A 320 -13.27 2.24 1.80
N LEU A 321 -14.10 2.21 2.85
CA LEU A 321 -15.21 3.12 3.06
C LEU A 321 -14.78 4.25 4.00
N VAL A 322 -14.95 5.49 3.58
CA VAL A 322 -14.48 6.67 4.30
C VAL A 322 -15.61 7.67 4.42
N GLU A 323 -16.16 7.86 5.62
CA GLU A 323 -17.37 8.67 5.81
C GLU A 323 -17.26 9.74 6.90
N ARG A 324 -17.98 10.85 6.73
CA ARG A 324 -18.10 11.92 7.75
C ARG A 324 -16.74 12.45 8.21
N THR A 325 -15.84 12.67 7.26
CA THR A 325 -14.45 13.07 7.52
C THR A 325 -14.20 14.55 7.21
N GLY A 326 -13.11 15.07 7.75
CA GLY A 326 -12.67 16.46 7.53
C GLY A 326 -13.53 17.50 8.24
N VAL A 327 -13.19 18.77 8.02
CA VAL A 327 -13.82 19.94 8.66
C VAL A 327 -14.17 20.96 7.58
N ALA A 328 -15.40 21.47 7.61
CA ALA A 328 -15.89 22.43 6.63
C ALA A 328 -15.04 23.71 6.62
N GLY A 329 -14.67 24.18 5.43
CA GLY A 329 -13.85 25.38 5.22
C GLY A 329 -12.34 25.17 5.41
N GLU A 330 -11.90 24.02 5.95
CA GLU A 330 -10.48 23.74 6.15
C GLU A 330 -9.84 23.18 4.87
N ASN A 331 -8.80 23.82 4.36
CA ASN A 331 -8.18 23.43 3.09
C ASN A 331 -7.30 22.18 3.17
N ASN A 332 -6.80 21.85 4.37
CA ASN A 332 -5.86 20.75 4.64
C ASN A 332 -6.52 19.51 5.26
N ALA A 333 -7.85 19.52 5.35
CA ALA A 333 -8.64 18.38 5.78
C ALA A 333 -8.92 17.49 4.57
N HIS A 334 -8.26 16.33 4.47
CA HIS A 334 -8.43 15.40 3.34
C HIS A 334 -9.10 14.10 3.78
N ALA A 335 -9.67 13.32 2.87
CA ALA A 335 -10.06 11.95 3.23
C ALA A 335 -8.83 11.04 3.11
N ILE A 336 -8.19 11.05 1.94
CA ILE A 336 -6.95 10.33 1.66
C ILE A 336 -5.88 11.32 1.20
N TYR A 337 -4.73 11.30 1.88
CA TYR A 337 -3.62 12.19 1.59
C TYR A 337 -2.29 11.45 1.39
N HIS A 338 -1.69 11.66 0.22
CA HIS A 338 -0.33 11.26 -0.10
C HIS A 338 0.55 12.49 -0.34
N GLY A 339 1.63 12.60 0.43
CA GLY A 339 2.58 13.70 0.37
C GLY A 339 3.91 13.31 -0.28
N GLY A 340 4.48 14.20 -1.08
CA GLY A 340 5.86 14.11 -1.52
C GLY A 340 6.79 14.51 -0.39
N ARG A 341 7.64 13.59 0.06
CA ARG A 341 8.81 13.83 0.92
C ARG A 341 9.95 12.85 0.58
N GLY A 342 10.05 12.48 -0.69
CA GLY A 342 10.96 11.46 -1.20
C GLY A 342 10.54 10.95 -2.58
N ILE A 343 10.98 9.73 -2.88
CA ILE A 343 10.60 9.00 -4.09
C ILE A 343 9.47 8.04 -3.72
N SER A 344 8.39 8.07 -4.49
CA SER A 344 7.31 7.09 -4.46
C SER A 344 7.22 6.37 -5.80
N ASP A 345 6.79 5.12 -5.75
CA ASP A 345 6.58 4.30 -6.95
C ASP A 345 5.42 3.33 -6.72
N ASN A 346 4.66 3.03 -7.78
CA ASN A 346 3.55 2.08 -7.74
C ASN A 346 2.54 2.34 -6.60
N VAL A 347 1.87 3.50 -6.66
CA VAL A 347 0.88 3.91 -5.65
C VAL A 347 -0.52 3.78 -6.22
N HIS A 348 -1.36 2.95 -5.58
CA HIS A 348 -2.73 2.69 -5.98
C HIS A 348 -3.69 3.19 -4.92
N ILE A 349 -4.53 4.17 -5.28
CA ILE A 349 -5.69 4.58 -4.50
C ILE A 349 -6.91 4.19 -5.30
N SER A 350 -7.41 2.98 -5.07
CA SER A 350 -8.38 2.37 -5.96
C SER A 350 -9.57 1.81 -5.23
N TYR A 351 -10.72 1.84 -5.88
CA TYR A 351 -11.94 1.23 -5.39
C TYR A 351 -12.43 1.82 -4.05
N ASN A 352 -11.98 2.99 -3.59
CA ASN A 352 -12.45 3.52 -2.31
C ASN A 352 -13.84 4.17 -2.47
N HIS A 353 -14.66 4.13 -1.42
CA HIS A 353 -15.86 4.95 -1.29
C HIS A 353 -15.59 6.09 -0.33
N ILE A 354 -15.85 7.31 -0.76
CA ILE A 354 -15.71 8.49 0.10
C ILE A 354 -17.05 9.23 0.08
N ASP A 355 -17.75 9.23 1.22
CA ASP A 355 -19.04 9.93 1.37
C ASP A 355 -18.93 11.01 2.46
N THR A 356 -19.49 12.19 2.20
CA THR A 356 -19.64 13.25 3.20
C THR A 356 -18.28 13.68 3.76
N HIS A 357 -17.38 14.10 2.86
CA HIS A 357 -16.11 14.71 3.23
C HIS A 357 -16.23 16.24 3.23
N LEU A 358 -16.01 16.88 4.36
CA LEU A 358 -16.43 18.28 4.58
C LEU A 358 -15.39 19.33 4.18
N GLY A 359 -14.10 18.98 4.10
CA GLY A 359 -13.01 19.93 3.87
C GLY A 359 -12.15 19.58 2.66
N GLY A 360 -11.10 20.39 2.44
CA GLY A 360 -9.95 20.11 1.57
C GLY A 360 -10.25 19.34 0.29
N ARG A 361 -9.86 18.06 0.24
CA ARG A 361 -10.06 17.18 -0.94
C ARG A 361 -10.34 15.76 -0.50
N ALA A 362 -11.21 15.06 -1.21
CA ALA A 362 -11.43 13.65 -0.93
C ALA A 362 -10.13 12.86 -1.14
N ILE A 363 -9.48 12.99 -2.30
CA ILE A 363 -8.16 12.40 -2.56
C ILE A 363 -7.20 13.51 -2.96
N GLN A 364 -6.07 13.62 -2.26
CA GLN A 364 -4.99 14.52 -2.66
C GLN A 364 -3.65 13.80 -2.73
N ILE A 365 -3.01 13.96 -3.90
CA ILE A 365 -1.62 13.63 -4.16
C ILE A 365 -0.87 14.96 -4.30
N PHE A 366 0.03 15.24 -3.37
CA PHE A 366 0.70 16.54 -3.30
C PHE A 366 2.20 16.50 -3.00
N GLY A 367 3.01 17.06 -3.90
CA GLY A 367 4.47 17.16 -3.73
C GLY A 367 4.82 18.44 -3.00
N HIS A 368 5.77 18.43 -2.07
CA HIS A 368 6.14 19.59 -1.27
C HIS A 368 7.44 20.26 -1.70
N LYS A 369 8.44 19.50 -2.17
CA LYS A 369 9.81 20.00 -2.37
C LYS A 369 10.42 19.58 -3.70
N GLU A 370 11.43 20.33 -4.12
CA GLU A 370 12.28 19.99 -5.27
C GLU A 370 13.04 18.67 -5.02
N GLY A 371 13.11 17.82 -6.04
CA GLY A 371 13.75 16.50 -5.98
C GLY A 371 12.83 15.33 -5.62
N GLU A 372 11.59 15.60 -5.19
CA GLU A 372 10.58 14.56 -4.99
C GLU A 372 10.15 13.97 -6.33
N ARG A 373 9.76 12.69 -6.34
CA ARG A 373 9.30 11.98 -7.54
C ARG A 373 8.22 10.94 -7.21
N MET A 374 7.32 10.72 -8.14
CA MET A 374 6.30 9.68 -8.12
C MET A 374 6.13 9.10 -9.53
N THR A 375 6.21 7.77 -9.60
CA THR A 375 5.91 6.97 -10.80
C THR A 375 4.86 5.91 -10.46
N GLY A 376 4.15 5.38 -11.47
CA GLY A 376 3.14 4.34 -11.28
C GLY A 376 1.97 4.77 -10.39
N LEU A 377 1.53 6.03 -10.46
CA LEU A 377 0.35 6.48 -9.70
C LEU A 377 -0.94 6.05 -10.41
N VAL A 378 -1.77 5.28 -9.71
CA VAL A 378 -3.09 4.85 -10.17
C VAL A 378 -4.17 5.32 -9.19
N ILE A 379 -5.15 6.07 -9.68
CA ILE A 379 -6.36 6.45 -8.97
C ILE A 379 -7.54 5.89 -9.77
N ARG A 380 -8.03 4.71 -9.38
CA ARG A 380 -8.99 3.96 -10.20
C ARG A 380 -10.27 3.58 -9.47
N GLY A 381 -11.43 3.73 -10.10
CA GLY A 381 -12.65 3.08 -9.60
C GLY A 381 -13.14 3.61 -8.25
N ASN A 382 -12.69 4.80 -7.83
CA ASN A 382 -13.15 5.41 -6.59
C ASN A 382 -14.53 6.04 -6.80
N HIS A 383 -15.37 5.96 -5.77
CA HIS A 383 -16.69 6.58 -5.77
C HIS A 383 -16.74 7.65 -4.68
N ILE A 384 -16.73 8.92 -5.08
CA ILE A 384 -16.66 10.09 -4.21
C ILE A 384 -17.99 10.83 -4.31
N VAL A 385 -18.71 10.93 -3.19
CA VAL A 385 -20.03 11.58 -3.13
C VAL A 385 -20.11 12.57 -1.96
N ASN A 386 -20.95 13.60 -2.11
CA ASN A 386 -21.23 14.59 -1.07
C ASN A 386 -19.95 15.26 -0.49
N SER A 387 -18.91 15.44 -1.30
CA SER A 387 -17.66 16.04 -0.86
C SER A 387 -17.69 17.57 -1.00
N GLN A 388 -17.77 18.27 0.12
CA GLN A 388 -17.89 19.74 0.15
C GLN A 388 -16.55 20.48 -0.02
N GLY A 389 -15.46 19.73 -0.23
CA GLY A 389 -14.11 20.27 -0.40
C GLY A 389 -13.86 20.96 -1.75
N ASN A 390 -12.62 21.43 -1.91
CA ASN A 390 -12.13 22.15 -3.08
C ASN A 390 -11.95 21.26 -4.34
N ALA A 391 -11.77 19.95 -4.16
CA ALA A 391 -11.81 18.99 -5.25
C ALA A 391 -12.14 17.56 -4.76
N GLY A 392 -12.73 16.75 -5.65
CA GLY A 392 -12.82 15.30 -5.43
C GLY A 392 -11.42 14.70 -5.45
N ILE A 393 -10.73 14.82 -6.59
CA ILE A 393 -9.35 14.33 -6.77
C ILE A 393 -8.45 15.51 -7.13
N LEU A 394 -7.35 15.69 -6.39
CA LEU A 394 -6.27 16.63 -6.72
C LEU A 394 -4.95 15.89 -6.90
N VAL A 395 -4.31 16.13 -8.04
CA VAL A 395 -2.94 15.69 -8.34
C VAL A 395 -2.12 16.94 -8.69
N SER A 396 -1.15 17.29 -7.85
CA SER A 396 -0.50 18.61 -7.92
C SER A 396 0.88 18.62 -7.25
N HIS A 397 1.79 19.50 -7.68
CA HIS A 397 3.08 19.68 -7.00
C HIS A 397 3.32 21.11 -6.44
N SER A 398 4.11 21.20 -5.38
CA SER A 398 4.75 22.35 -4.72
C SER A 398 3.91 23.43 -4.05
N ASP A 399 4.40 23.88 -2.89
CA ASP A 399 4.16 25.19 -2.26
C ASP A 399 5.07 26.31 -2.84
N ALA A 400 5.80 26.06 -3.94
CA ALA A 400 6.80 27.00 -4.44
C ALA A 400 6.15 28.34 -4.84
N PRO A 401 6.76 29.49 -4.48
CA PRO A 401 6.17 30.79 -4.76
C PRO A 401 5.98 30.99 -6.27
N ALA A 402 4.82 31.54 -6.64
CA ALA A 402 4.52 31.97 -7.99
C ALA A 402 5.67 32.85 -8.52
N GLY A 403 6.40 32.39 -9.53
CA GLY A 403 7.42 33.22 -10.21
C GLY A 403 8.79 32.58 -10.46
N LEU A 404 9.09 31.37 -10.00
CA LEU A 404 10.29 30.66 -10.45
C LEU A 404 10.02 29.96 -11.79
N ALA A 405 10.90 30.17 -12.77
CA ALA A 405 10.61 29.94 -14.18
C ALA A 405 10.18 28.48 -14.52
N PRO A 406 9.26 28.28 -15.48
CA PRO A 406 8.50 27.04 -15.66
C PRO A 406 9.20 25.96 -16.52
N SER A 407 10.53 25.99 -16.65
CA SER A 407 11.22 25.27 -17.75
C SER A 407 12.25 24.23 -17.32
N ASP A 408 12.30 23.78 -16.06
CA ASP A 408 13.25 22.74 -15.64
C ASP A 408 12.62 21.32 -15.76
N PRO A 409 13.10 20.46 -16.70
CA PRO A 409 12.65 19.07 -16.83
C PRO A 409 12.95 18.21 -15.60
N ALA A 410 13.83 18.64 -14.69
CA ALA A 410 14.11 17.97 -13.43
C ALA A 410 12.95 18.06 -12.41
N ARG A 411 11.92 18.87 -12.70
CA ARG A 411 10.73 19.10 -11.84
C ARG A 411 9.51 18.23 -12.18
N GLY A 412 9.66 17.24 -13.06
CA GLY A 412 8.63 16.20 -13.26
C GLY A 412 8.42 15.38 -12.00
N TRP A 413 7.51 15.83 -11.13
CA TRP A 413 7.18 15.14 -9.89
C TRP A 413 6.40 13.88 -10.17
N ILE A 414 5.31 13.96 -10.95
CA ILE A 414 4.45 12.83 -11.29
C ILE A 414 4.57 12.58 -12.79
N LYS A 415 5.05 11.40 -13.18
CA LYS A 415 5.37 11.12 -14.58
C LYS A 415 4.29 10.40 -15.39
N ASP A 416 3.37 9.74 -14.71
CA ASP A 416 2.47 8.76 -15.33
C ASP A 416 1.22 8.52 -14.48
N ALA A 417 0.60 9.59 -13.98
CA ALA A 417 -0.66 9.45 -13.25
C ALA A 417 -1.75 8.88 -14.15
N LEU A 418 -2.40 7.80 -13.72
CA LEU A 418 -3.57 7.23 -14.35
C LEU A 418 -4.78 7.46 -13.45
N VAL A 419 -5.71 8.32 -13.89
CA VAL A 419 -6.92 8.67 -13.14
C VAL A 419 -8.13 8.19 -13.95
N GLU A 420 -8.72 7.06 -13.56
CA GLU A 420 -9.68 6.38 -14.41
C GLU A 420 -10.83 5.66 -13.72
N TYR A 421 -11.97 5.54 -14.40
CA TYR A 421 -13.16 4.87 -13.88
C TYR A 421 -13.65 5.42 -12.53
N ASN A 422 -13.27 6.65 -12.16
CA ASN A 422 -13.72 7.27 -10.92
C ASN A 422 -15.08 7.93 -11.15
N THR A 423 -15.94 7.83 -10.14
CA THR A 423 -17.20 8.55 -10.07
C THR A 423 -17.08 9.65 -9.01
N VAL A 424 -17.35 10.90 -9.38
CA VAL A 424 -17.34 12.05 -8.47
C VAL A 424 -18.66 12.81 -8.59
N GLU A 425 -19.41 12.88 -7.50
CA GLU A 425 -20.74 13.50 -7.42
C GLU A 425 -20.95 14.34 -6.15
N GLY A 426 -21.89 15.28 -6.17
CA GLY A 426 -22.30 16.04 -4.98
C GLY A 426 -21.29 17.07 -4.45
N GLY A 427 -20.33 17.57 -5.26
CA GLY A 427 -19.19 18.34 -4.76
C GLY A 427 -19.20 19.86 -5.00
N ASN A 428 -18.60 20.65 -4.09
CA ASN A 428 -18.53 22.13 -4.21
C ASN A 428 -17.32 22.65 -5.03
N GLY A 429 -16.43 21.75 -5.48
CA GLY A 429 -15.12 22.06 -6.04
C GLY A 429 -14.95 21.67 -7.51
N SER A 430 -13.75 21.18 -7.87
CA SER A 430 -13.54 20.48 -9.14
C SER A 430 -13.68 18.96 -8.96
N GLY A 431 -14.24 18.23 -9.92
CA GLY A 431 -14.28 16.77 -9.85
C GLY A 431 -12.86 16.19 -9.81
N ILE A 432 -12.11 16.43 -10.89
CA ILE A 432 -10.67 16.15 -11.00
C ILE A 432 -9.91 17.45 -11.21
N ASN A 433 -8.78 17.61 -10.51
CA ASN A 433 -7.92 18.77 -10.60
C ASN A 433 -6.47 18.33 -10.80
N ILE A 434 -5.89 18.62 -11.96
CA ILE A 434 -4.49 18.36 -12.29
C ILE A 434 -3.76 19.68 -12.37
N LYS A 435 -2.71 19.85 -11.55
CA LYS A 435 -1.97 21.11 -11.48
C LYS A 435 -0.47 20.97 -11.64
N ASN A 436 0.11 22.03 -12.18
CA ASN A 436 1.53 22.35 -12.24
C ASN A 436 2.37 21.53 -13.22
N ILE A 437 3.42 22.17 -13.73
CA ILE A 437 4.23 21.78 -14.90
C ILE A 437 5.03 20.48 -14.73
N GLY A 438 4.98 19.89 -13.54
CA GLY A 438 5.63 18.64 -13.19
C GLY A 438 4.70 17.43 -13.18
N VAL A 439 3.44 17.56 -13.63
CA VAL A 439 2.47 16.45 -13.67
C VAL A 439 2.17 16.04 -15.11
N ASP A 440 2.48 14.78 -15.42
CA ASP A 440 2.04 14.04 -16.60
C ASP A 440 0.89 13.11 -16.19
N ALA A 441 -0.28 13.22 -16.82
CA ALA A 441 -1.49 12.49 -16.42
C ALA A 441 -2.36 12.01 -17.58
N THR A 442 -2.98 10.84 -17.40
CA THR A 442 -4.09 10.33 -18.22
C THR A 442 -5.36 10.35 -17.39
N ILE A 443 -6.43 10.92 -17.94
CA ILE A 443 -7.76 11.01 -17.32
C ILE A 443 -8.75 10.31 -18.26
N ASN A 444 -9.20 9.10 -17.92
CA ASN A 444 -10.02 8.30 -18.83
C ASN A 444 -11.20 7.60 -18.16
N ASN A 445 -12.32 7.50 -18.86
CA ASN A 445 -13.52 6.77 -18.42
C ASN A 445 -14.08 7.21 -17.05
N ASN A 446 -13.89 8.46 -16.64
CA ASN A 446 -14.44 8.97 -15.37
C ASN A 446 -15.87 9.49 -15.55
N VAL A 447 -16.66 9.42 -14.48
CA VAL A 447 -18.01 9.98 -14.38
C VAL A 447 -18.00 11.15 -13.39
N LEU A 448 -18.15 12.37 -13.89
CA LEU A 448 -17.96 13.61 -13.12
C LEU A 448 -19.25 14.43 -13.19
N ILE A 449 -20.16 14.10 -12.27
CA ILE A 449 -21.54 14.55 -12.25
C ILE A 449 -21.72 15.36 -10.97
N ASP A 450 -21.39 16.64 -11.03
CA ASP A 450 -21.44 17.65 -9.94
C ASP A 450 -20.05 18.10 -9.44
N GLY A 451 -19.97 19.38 -9.04
CA GLY A 451 -18.77 20.19 -9.04
C GLY A 451 -18.96 21.48 -9.84
N SER A 452 -18.34 22.57 -9.38
CA SER A 452 -18.22 23.83 -10.14
C SER A 452 -17.49 23.64 -11.48
N ARG A 453 -16.62 22.62 -11.58
CA ARG A 453 -15.85 22.22 -12.76
C ARG A 453 -15.69 20.70 -12.76
N SER A 454 -16.01 19.99 -13.85
CA SER A 454 -15.80 18.54 -13.89
C SER A 454 -14.31 18.21 -13.86
N VAL A 455 -13.53 18.80 -14.77
CA VAL A 455 -12.07 18.67 -14.81
C VAL A 455 -11.44 20.07 -14.87
N LEU A 456 -10.46 20.32 -14.01
CA LEU A 456 -9.61 21.50 -14.04
C LEU A 456 -8.17 21.11 -14.32
N ILE A 457 -7.56 21.69 -15.35
CA ILE A 457 -6.15 21.50 -15.69
C ILE A 457 -5.44 22.85 -15.71
N ASP A 458 -4.49 23.03 -14.80
CA ASP A 458 -3.84 24.31 -14.52
C ASP A 458 -2.32 24.14 -14.58
N PHE A 459 -1.69 24.59 -15.67
CA PHE A 459 -0.25 24.49 -15.92
C PHE A 459 0.34 23.07 -15.89
N ALA A 460 -0.44 22.00 -16.12
CA ALA A 460 0.08 20.63 -16.13
C ALA A 460 1.06 20.39 -17.30
N LYS A 461 2.03 19.49 -17.14
CA LYS A 461 3.05 19.23 -18.18
C LYS A 461 2.44 18.65 -19.45
N SER A 462 1.70 17.56 -19.29
CA SER A 462 1.03 16.84 -20.35
C SER A 462 -0.20 16.16 -19.77
N VAL A 463 -1.35 16.34 -20.41
CA VAL A 463 -2.59 15.66 -20.04
C VAL A 463 -3.24 15.08 -21.28
N VAL A 464 -3.61 13.81 -21.17
CA VAL A 464 -4.48 13.11 -22.12
C VAL A 464 -5.81 12.85 -21.43
N ALA A 465 -6.92 13.33 -21.98
CA ALA A 465 -8.24 13.13 -21.41
C ALA A 465 -9.19 12.47 -22.41
N SER A 466 -9.64 11.24 -22.17
CA SER A 466 -10.54 10.54 -23.10
C SER A 466 -11.72 9.85 -22.45
N ASP A 467 -12.83 9.74 -23.18
CA ASP A 467 -13.99 8.92 -22.80
C ASP A 467 -14.58 9.26 -21.41
N ASN A 468 -14.38 10.50 -20.94
CA ASN A 468 -14.94 10.95 -19.67
C ASN A 468 -16.38 11.45 -19.87
N CYS A 469 -17.26 11.08 -18.94
CA CYS A 469 -18.61 11.60 -18.89
C CYS A 469 -18.71 12.72 -17.85
N MET A 470 -19.10 13.90 -18.28
CA MET A 470 -18.99 15.13 -17.50
C MET A 470 -20.24 15.99 -17.65
N ASN A 471 -20.59 16.70 -16.58
CA ASN A 471 -21.65 17.70 -16.62
C ASN A 471 -21.17 19.09 -17.07
N GLN A 472 -19.86 19.33 -17.12
CA GLN A 472 -19.23 20.56 -17.61
C GLN A 472 -18.04 20.21 -18.52
N PRO A 473 -17.68 21.06 -19.51
CA PRO A 473 -16.48 20.85 -20.29
C PRO A 473 -15.21 20.97 -19.43
N ILE A 474 -14.10 20.42 -19.92
CA ILE A 474 -12.79 20.55 -19.28
C ILE A 474 -12.39 22.02 -19.23
N SER A 475 -12.08 22.51 -18.03
CA SER A 475 -11.57 23.86 -17.80
C SER A 475 -10.04 23.85 -17.84
N THR A 476 -9.45 24.50 -18.83
CA THR A 476 -7.99 24.55 -18.97
C THR A 476 -7.51 25.84 -19.63
N GLY A 477 -6.33 26.33 -19.21
CA GLY A 477 -5.61 27.45 -19.83
C GLY A 477 -4.56 27.03 -20.86
N GLN A 478 -4.47 25.73 -21.18
CA GLN A 478 -3.43 25.16 -22.05
C GLN A 478 -4.00 24.15 -23.04
N SER A 479 -3.22 23.81 -24.06
CA SER A 479 -3.58 22.74 -25.02
C SER A 479 -3.41 21.38 -24.37
N ILE A 480 -4.39 20.49 -24.56
CA ILE A 480 -4.39 19.11 -24.08
C ILE A 480 -4.87 18.16 -25.18
N ALA A 481 -4.42 16.90 -25.15
CA ALA A 481 -4.96 15.86 -26.01
C ALA A 481 -6.29 15.38 -25.43
N GLN A 482 -7.36 15.43 -26.21
CA GLN A 482 -8.68 14.98 -25.76
C GLN A 482 -9.50 14.32 -26.86
N SER A 483 -10.25 13.27 -26.52
CA SER A 483 -11.09 12.52 -27.45
C SER A 483 -12.31 11.91 -26.75
N ASN A 484 -13.45 11.83 -27.43
CA ASN A 484 -14.67 11.14 -26.95
C ASN A 484 -15.22 11.58 -25.58
N ASN A 485 -14.79 12.72 -25.04
CA ASN A 485 -15.34 13.25 -23.80
C ASN A 485 -16.77 13.76 -24.02
N GLN A 486 -17.71 13.31 -23.19
CA GLN A 486 -19.11 13.70 -23.24
C GLN A 486 -19.36 14.80 -22.21
N ALA A 487 -19.78 15.98 -22.67
CA ALA A 487 -20.15 17.11 -21.81
C ALA A 487 -21.68 17.32 -21.80
N ASN A 488 -22.45 16.25 -21.52
CA ASN A 488 -23.91 16.31 -21.49
C ASN A 488 -24.52 15.38 -20.44
N TYR A 489 -25.05 15.99 -19.36
CA TYR A 489 -25.58 15.34 -18.16
C TYR A 489 -26.57 14.17 -18.41
N PRO A 490 -27.58 14.27 -19.30
CA PRO A 490 -28.57 13.21 -19.49
C PRO A 490 -28.03 11.97 -20.21
N VAL A 491 -26.89 12.09 -20.92
CA VAL A 491 -26.26 10.97 -21.62
C VAL A 491 -25.40 10.13 -20.66
N CYS A 492 -24.91 10.74 -19.57
CA CYS A 492 -24.04 10.09 -18.59
C CYS A 492 -24.74 9.16 -17.60
N LEU A 493 -26.07 9.22 -17.50
CA LEU A 493 -26.87 8.43 -16.57
C LEU A 493 -27.48 7.17 -17.21
N ASN A 494 -27.36 7.01 -18.53
CA ASN A 494 -27.74 5.80 -19.28
C ASN A 494 -26.49 4.97 -19.57
#